data_AF-A0A935FDC2-F1
#
_entry.id   AF-A0A935FDC2-F1
#
_cell.length_a   1.000
_cell.length_b   1.000
_cell.length_c   1.000
_cell.angle_alpha   90.00
_cell.angle_beta   90.00
_cell.angle_gamma   90.00
#
_symmetry.space_group_name_H-M   'P 1'
#
loop_
_entity.id
_entity.type
_entity.pdbx_description
1 polymer ?
#
loop_
_entity_poly.entity_id
_entity_poly.type
_entity_poly.pdbx_seq_one_letter_code
_entity_poly.pdbx_strand_id
1 'polypeptide(L)'
;MNRKILTIILAVVLIASFFLPMGAGGSTSAFDLVQGPSFGNSIEAILMKYLWLAIPLSGIMLLIGALNKETYFLGRGIWAMLPLLALLMLLIGIPMMQGAAIGDVFKLITKMYGIGVWVALGASLVLAIYWPRR
;
A
#
# COMPACT_ATOMS: atom_id res chain seq x y z
N MET A 1 0.34 0.32 24.19
CA MET A 1 1.10 -0.65 23.36
C MET A 1 2.45 -0.04 22.99
N ASN A 2 3.55 -0.80 23.02
CA ASN A 2 4.88 -0.30 22.66
C ASN A 2 4.90 0.06 21.16
N ARG A 3 5.42 1.26 20.80
CA ARG A 3 5.53 1.75 19.41
C ARG A 3 6.23 0.77 18.50
N LYS A 4 7.28 0.11 18.99
CA LYS A 4 8.02 -0.92 18.26
C LYS A 4 7.09 -2.07 17.88
N ILE A 5 6.31 -2.57 18.85
CA ILE A 5 5.37 -3.67 18.64
C ILE A 5 4.28 -3.27 17.62
N LEU A 6 3.71 -2.07 17.74
CA LEU A 6 2.74 -1.58 16.76
C LEU A 6 3.34 -1.50 15.35
N THR A 7 4.56 -0.99 15.22
CA THR A 7 5.24 -0.89 13.92
C THR A 7 5.47 -2.27 13.31
N ILE A 8 5.89 -3.25 14.11
CA ILE A 8 6.07 -4.63 13.66
C ILE A 8 4.74 -5.21 13.18
N ILE A 9 3.66 -5.06 13.95
CA ILE A 9 2.33 -5.57 13.57
C ILE A 9 1.88 -4.92 12.25
N LEU A 10 1.92 -3.60 12.15
CA LEU A 10 1.48 -2.89 10.94
C LEU A 10 2.36 -3.19 9.73
N ALA A 11 3.66 -3.36 9.92
CA ALA A 11 4.57 -3.77 8.87
C ALA A 11 4.24 -5.16 8.31
N VAL A 12 3.98 -6.13 9.20
CA VAL A 12 3.54 -7.48 8.81
C VAL A 12 2.19 -7.43 8.11
N VAL A 13 1.25 -6.62 8.60
CA VAL A 13 -0.07 -6.43 7.97
C VAL A 13 0.07 -5.84 6.57
N LEU A 14 0.93 -4.84 6.36
CA LEU A 14 1.21 -4.29 5.03
C LEU A 14 1.78 -5.35 4.07
N ILE A 15 2.75 -6.15 4.53
CA ILE A 15 3.32 -7.23 3.71
C ILE A 15 2.25 -8.28 3.39
N ALA A 16 1.49 -8.73 4.38
CA ALA A 16 0.44 -9.73 4.19
C ALA A 16 -0.65 -9.24 3.23
N SER A 17 -1.03 -7.97 3.31
CA SER A 17 -2.07 -7.37 2.46
C SER A 17 -1.75 -7.45 0.96
N PHE A 18 -0.47 -7.51 0.59
CA PHE A 18 -0.02 -7.67 -0.79
C PHE A 18 -0.40 -9.02 -1.41
N PHE A 19 -0.57 -10.04 -0.57
CA PHE A 19 -0.97 -11.39 -0.96
C PHE A 19 -2.48 -11.65 -0.81
N LEU A 20 -3.24 -10.65 -0.31
CA LEU A 20 -4.68 -10.76 -0.16
C LEU A 20 -5.42 -10.35 -1.45
N PRO A 21 -6.67 -10.81 -1.65
CA PRO A 21 -7.46 -10.43 -2.80
C PRO A 21 -7.71 -8.92 -2.90
N MET A 22 -7.45 -8.36 -4.08
CA MET A 22 -7.56 -6.92 -4.35
C MET A 22 -8.90 -6.53 -4.97
N GLY A 23 -9.64 -7.49 -5.54
CA GLY A 23 -10.99 -7.30 -6.04
C GLY A 23 -12.04 -7.91 -5.11
N ALA A 24 -13.20 -7.27 -4.96
CA ALA A 24 -14.28 -7.76 -4.10
C ALA A 24 -14.89 -9.10 -4.59
N GLY A 25 -14.79 -9.40 -5.88
CA GLY A 25 -15.35 -10.61 -6.50
C GLY A 25 -14.31 -11.58 -7.08
N GLY A 26 -13.03 -11.42 -6.76
CA GLY A 26 -11.96 -12.23 -7.34
C GLY A 26 -10.91 -12.65 -6.32
N SER A 27 -10.03 -13.57 -6.71
CA SER A 27 -8.90 -14.05 -5.89
C SER A 27 -7.57 -13.40 -6.23
N THR A 28 -7.53 -12.51 -7.22
CA THR A 28 -6.29 -11.87 -7.69
C THR A 28 -5.70 -10.96 -6.62
N SER A 29 -4.49 -11.26 -6.19
CA SER A 29 -3.70 -10.45 -5.25
C SER A 29 -2.85 -9.40 -5.99
N ALA A 30 -2.30 -8.43 -5.25
CA ALA A 30 -1.36 -7.48 -5.85
C ALA A 30 -0.05 -8.15 -6.30
N PHE A 31 0.35 -9.23 -5.63
CA PHE A 31 1.45 -10.08 -6.08
C PHE A 31 1.19 -10.67 -7.47
N ASP A 32 0.00 -11.23 -7.68
CA ASP A 32 -0.39 -11.81 -8.97
C ASP A 32 -0.40 -10.74 -10.08
N LEU A 33 -0.87 -9.53 -9.76
CA LEU A 33 -0.86 -8.41 -10.70
C LEU A 33 0.58 -8.06 -11.10
N VAL A 34 1.50 -7.92 -10.13
CA VAL A 34 2.90 -7.51 -10.35
C VAL A 34 3.71 -8.53 -11.14
N GLN A 35 3.39 -9.82 -10.97
CA GLN A 35 4.01 -10.92 -11.72
C GLN A 35 3.37 -11.16 -13.08
N GLY A 36 2.09 -10.81 -13.24
CA GLY A 36 1.34 -11.06 -14.45
C GLY A 36 1.95 -10.36 -15.68
N PRO A 37 1.83 -10.97 -16.87
CA PRO A 37 2.18 -10.31 -18.14
C PRO A 37 1.24 -9.13 -18.47
N SER A 38 0.24 -8.90 -17.63
CA SER A 38 -0.81 -7.87 -17.76
C SER A 38 -0.30 -6.44 -17.64
N PHE A 39 0.88 -6.21 -17.06
CA PHE A 39 1.51 -4.89 -17.13
C PHE A 39 2.20 -4.74 -18.48
N GLY A 40 1.51 -4.11 -19.43
CA GLY A 40 2.09 -3.72 -20.71
C GLY A 40 3.31 -2.80 -20.56
N ASN A 41 3.96 -2.45 -21.67
CA ASN A 41 5.15 -1.57 -21.67
C ASN A 41 4.82 -0.08 -21.59
N SER A 42 3.58 0.30 -21.25
CA SER A 42 3.21 1.71 -21.08
C SER A 42 3.77 2.24 -19.75
N ILE A 43 4.10 3.54 -19.73
CA ILE A 43 4.63 4.21 -18.53
C ILE A 43 3.65 4.04 -17.35
N GLU A 44 2.35 4.09 -17.60
CA GLU A 44 1.30 3.91 -16.59
C GLU A 44 1.29 2.51 -15.98
N ALA A 45 1.40 1.47 -16.82
CA ALA A 45 1.45 0.09 -16.36
C ALA A 45 2.69 -0.17 -15.50
N ILE A 46 3.85 0.36 -15.92
CA ILE A 46 5.09 0.29 -15.16
C ILE A 46 4.96 1.03 -13.82
N LEU A 47 4.35 2.22 -13.83
CA LEU A 47 4.11 3.00 -12.62
C LEU A 47 3.20 2.25 -11.64
N MET A 48 2.08 1.69 -12.10
CA MET A 48 1.17 0.88 -11.27
C MET A 48 1.91 -0.28 -10.60
N LYS A 49 2.76 -1.00 -11.36
CA LYS A 49 3.57 -2.11 -10.84
C LYS A 49 4.48 -1.66 -9.70
N TYR A 50 5.18 -0.54 -9.86
CA TYR A 50 6.06 -0.02 -8.81
C TYR A 50 5.31 0.55 -7.61
N LEU A 51 4.13 1.15 -7.82
CA LEU A 51 3.26 1.59 -6.72
C LEU A 51 2.76 0.41 -5.89
N TRP A 52 2.40 -0.71 -6.54
CA TRP A 52 2.04 -1.92 -5.80
C TRP A 52 3.20 -2.51 -5.01
N LEU A 53 4.41 -2.53 -5.57
CA LEU A 53 5.62 -3.01 -4.89
C LEU A 53 6.08 -2.10 -3.74
N ALA A 54 5.78 -0.80 -3.82
CA ALA A 54 6.10 0.16 -2.78
C ALA A 54 5.44 -0.18 -1.43
N ILE A 55 4.26 -0.83 -1.44
CA ILE A 55 3.52 -1.21 -0.23
C ILE A 55 4.24 -2.29 0.59
N PRO A 56 4.52 -3.50 0.06
CA PRO A 56 5.23 -4.53 0.82
C PRO A 56 6.69 -4.13 1.10
N LEU A 57 7.34 -3.37 0.20
CA LEU A 57 8.69 -2.85 0.43
C LEU A 57 8.73 -1.94 1.66
N SER A 58 7.73 -1.07 1.82
CA SER A 58 7.61 -0.21 2.99
C SER A 58 7.42 -1.02 4.27
N GLY A 59 6.59 -2.07 4.23
CA GLY A 59 6.44 -3.00 5.34
C GLY A 59 7.78 -3.66 5.73
N ILE A 60 8.54 -4.16 4.75
CA ILE A 60 9.86 -4.77 4.99
C ILE A 60 10.82 -3.77 5.65
N MET A 61 10.90 -2.55 5.12
CA MET A 61 11.82 -1.53 5.64
C MET A 61 11.44 -1.06 7.04
N LEU A 62 10.14 -0.93 7.34
CA LEU A 62 9.64 -0.65 8.68
C LEU A 62 9.95 -1.80 9.65
N LEU A 63 9.79 -3.05 9.21
CA LEU A 63 10.08 -4.23 10.02
C LEU A 63 11.58 -4.30 10.37
N ILE A 64 12.45 -4.17 9.37
CA ILE A 64 13.91 -4.14 9.55
C ILE A 64 14.29 -3.03 10.53
N GLY A 65 13.76 -1.81 10.33
CA GLY A 65 14.07 -0.69 11.22
C GLY A 65 13.58 -0.91 12.65
N ALA A 66 12.38 -1.45 12.84
CA ALA A 66 11.84 -1.74 14.16
C ALA A 66 12.63 -2.84 14.90
N LEU A 67 13.09 -3.86 14.18
CA LEU A 67 13.96 -4.91 14.73
C LEU A 67 15.36 -4.39 15.04
N ASN A 68 15.89 -3.49 14.19
CA ASN A 68 17.21 -2.87 14.34
C ASN A 68 17.20 -1.63 15.25
N LYS A 69 16.74 -1.79 16.49
CA LYS A 69 16.73 -0.72 17.52
C LYS A 69 16.06 0.60 17.06
N GLU A 70 15.03 0.50 16.22
CA GLU A 70 14.34 1.66 15.64
C GLU A 70 15.23 2.54 14.72
N THR A 71 16.23 1.92 14.07
CA THR A 71 17.12 2.58 13.10
C THR A 71 16.61 2.34 11.69
N TYR A 72 16.05 3.38 11.06
CA TYR A 72 15.44 3.30 9.73
C TYR A 72 16.33 4.01 8.71
N PHE A 73 16.70 3.32 7.62
CA PHE A 73 17.67 3.79 6.61
C PHE A 73 17.37 5.19 6.05
N LEU A 74 16.10 5.49 5.72
CA LEU A 74 15.64 6.79 5.21
C LEU A 74 14.76 7.55 6.22
N GLY A 75 14.84 7.18 7.50
CA GLY A 75 13.91 7.66 8.51
C GLY A 75 12.58 6.90 8.49
N ARG A 76 12.00 6.70 9.69
CA ARG A 76 10.81 5.85 9.89
C ARG A 76 9.68 6.22 8.97
N GLY A 77 9.46 7.50 8.82
CA GLY A 77 8.18 7.90 8.31
C GLY A 77 8.14 8.26 6.83
N ILE A 78 9.29 8.35 6.15
CA ILE A 78 9.28 8.13 4.70
C ILE A 78 8.63 6.77 4.43
N TRP A 79 9.10 5.72 5.12
CA TRP A 79 8.52 4.38 5.00
C TRP A 79 7.10 4.24 5.55
N ALA A 80 6.68 5.08 6.50
CA ALA A 80 5.31 5.08 7.02
C ALA A 80 4.31 5.76 6.06
N MET A 81 4.74 6.81 5.35
CA MET A 81 3.89 7.58 4.43
C MET A 81 3.83 6.99 3.03
N LEU A 82 4.92 6.38 2.58
CA LEU A 82 5.03 5.80 1.24
C LEU A 82 3.90 4.82 0.86
N PRO A 83 3.45 3.88 1.72
CA PRO A 83 2.34 2.99 1.37
C PRO A 83 1.01 3.75 1.23
N LEU A 84 0.79 4.80 2.03
CA LEU A 84 -0.41 5.63 1.92
C LEU A 84 -0.40 6.42 0.62
N LEU A 85 0.73 7.06 0.29
CA LEU A 85 0.88 7.80 -0.98
C LEU A 85 0.71 6.89 -2.20
N ALA A 86 1.27 5.68 -2.15
CA ALA A 86 1.11 4.69 -3.20
C ALA A 86 -0.36 4.31 -3.41
N LEU A 87 -1.08 4.03 -2.33
CA LEU A 87 -2.52 3.75 -2.39
C LEU A 87 -3.33 4.94 -2.89
N LEU A 88 -3.06 6.16 -2.44
CA LEU A 88 -3.78 7.34 -2.93
C LEU A 88 -3.57 7.54 -4.44
N MET A 89 -2.35 7.33 -4.93
CA MET A 89 -2.08 7.36 -6.37
C MET A 89 -2.79 6.24 -7.13
N LEU A 90 -2.80 5.01 -6.61
CA LEU A 90 -3.47 3.86 -7.25
C LEU A 90 -5.00 4.00 -7.28
N LEU A 91 -5.59 4.41 -6.17
CA LEU A 91 -7.04 4.40 -5.96
C LEU A 91 -7.72 5.67 -6.47
N ILE A 92 -7.01 6.80 -6.49
CA ILE A 92 -7.58 8.11 -6.84
C ILE A 92 -6.82 8.74 -8.00
N GLY A 93 -5.49 8.87 -7.85
CA GLY A 93 -4.65 9.59 -8.81
C GLY A 93 -4.76 9.05 -10.23
N ILE A 94 -4.54 7.76 -10.42
CA ILE A 94 -4.54 7.14 -11.76
C ILE A 94 -5.92 7.15 -12.41
N PRO A 95 -7.01 6.73 -11.75
CA PRO A 95 -8.35 6.86 -12.32
C PRO A 95 -8.69 8.29 -12.76
N MET A 96 -8.33 9.29 -11.95
CA MET A 96 -8.57 10.70 -12.30
C MET A 96 -7.71 11.16 -13.49
N MET A 97 -6.44 10.74 -13.58
CA MET A 97 -5.59 11.02 -14.75
C MET A 97 -6.13 10.37 -16.03
N GLN A 98 -6.83 9.24 -15.89
CA GLN A 98 -7.51 8.55 -17.00
C GLN A 98 -8.91 9.13 -17.32
N GLY A 99 -9.29 10.24 -16.68
CA GLY A 99 -10.52 10.98 -16.99
C GLY A 99 -11.75 10.54 -16.18
N ALA A 100 -11.59 9.69 -15.15
CA ALA A 100 -12.71 9.33 -14.29
C ALA A 100 -13.16 10.53 -13.43
N ALA A 101 -14.47 10.76 -13.36
CA ALA A 101 -15.04 11.73 -12.45
C ALA A 101 -14.89 11.25 -11.00
N ILE A 102 -14.73 12.19 -10.05
CA ILE A 102 -14.58 11.90 -8.61
C ILE A 102 -15.70 10.96 -8.11
N GLY A 103 -16.95 11.19 -8.54
CA GLY A 103 -18.09 10.35 -8.15
C GLY A 103 -17.94 8.88 -8.55
N ASP A 104 -17.32 8.60 -9.70
CA ASP A 104 -17.09 7.25 -10.18
C ASP A 104 -15.90 6.58 -9.49
N VAL A 105 -14.87 7.36 -9.16
CA VAL A 105 -13.75 6.90 -8.31
C VAL A 105 -14.27 6.43 -6.95
N PHE A 106 -15.16 7.18 -6.29
CA PHE A 106 -15.74 6.77 -5.00
C PHE A 106 -16.60 5.49 -5.12
N LYS A 107 -17.38 5.35 -6.19
CA LYS A 107 -18.14 4.11 -6.47
C LYS A 107 -17.20 2.92 -6.68
N LEU A 108 -16.11 3.13 -7.41
CA LEU A 108 -15.09 2.12 -7.67
C LEU A 108 -14.45 1.67 -6.35
N ILE A 109 -14.10 2.62 -5.49
CA ILE A 109 -13.48 2.33 -4.20
C ILE A 109 -14.36 1.45 -3.32
N THR A 110 -15.66 1.76 -3.27
CA THR A 110 -16.61 1.09 -2.37
C THR A 110 -17.12 -0.25 -2.88
N LYS A 111 -17.08 -0.49 -4.20
CA LYS A 111 -17.68 -1.71 -4.81
C LYS A 111 -16.66 -2.68 -5.40
N MET A 112 -15.51 -2.21 -5.86
CA MET A 112 -14.57 -3.05 -6.61
C MET A 112 -13.41 -3.57 -5.78
N TYR A 113 -12.99 -2.88 -4.73
CA TYR A 113 -11.81 -3.30 -3.97
C TYR A 113 -12.10 -4.35 -2.90
N GLY A 114 -11.24 -5.36 -2.88
CA GLY A 114 -11.26 -6.48 -1.94
C GLY A 114 -10.54 -6.17 -0.63
N ILE A 115 -10.51 -7.18 0.24
CA ILE A 115 -9.99 -7.06 1.61
C ILE A 115 -8.51 -6.63 1.65
N GLY A 116 -7.69 -7.03 0.68
CA GLY A 116 -6.27 -6.66 0.63
C GLY A 116 -6.06 -5.15 0.57
N VAL A 117 -6.84 -4.46 -0.25
CA VAL A 117 -6.79 -2.99 -0.37
C VAL A 117 -7.22 -2.31 0.93
N TRP A 118 -8.32 -2.78 1.54
CA TRP A 118 -8.82 -2.21 2.79
C TRP A 118 -7.85 -2.41 3.96
N VAL A 119 -7.24 -3.59 4.05
CA VAL A 119 -6.22 -3.88 5.06
C VAL A 119 -4.98 -3.01 4.85
N ALA A 120 -4.51 -2.88 3.60
CA ALA A 120 -3.38 -2.01 3.26
C ALA A 120 -3.68 -0.53 3.58
N LEU A 121 -4.90 -0.07 3.26
CA LEU A 121 -5.34 1.31 3.52
C LEU A 121 -5.45 1.57 5.03
N GLY A 122 -6.07 0.66 5.79
CA GLY A 122 -6.15 0.77 7.24
C GLY A 122 -4.78 0.80 7.90
N ALA A 123 -3.88 -0.12 7.52
CA ALA A 123 -2.54 -0.18 8.08
C ALA A 123 -1.70 1.06 7.72
N SER A 124 -1.78 1.54 6.48
CA SER A 124 -1.06 2.73 6.02
C SER A 124 -1.57 4.01 6.67
N LEU A 125 -2.88 4.17 6.86
CA LEU A 125 -3.47 5.29 7.61
C LEU A 125 -2.99 5.31 9.06
N VAL A 126 -3.03 4.16 9.74
CA VAL A 126 -2.53 4.06 11.13
C VAL A 126 -1.03 4.37 11.17
N LEU A 127 -0.22 3.89 10.22
CA LEU A 127 1.21 4.20 10.16
C LEU A 127 1.49 5.69 9.92
N ALA A 128 0.73 6.33 9.02
CA ALA A 128 0.85 7.74 8.68
C ALA A 128 0.47 8.65 9.86
N ILE A 129 -0.64 8.35 10.54
CA ILE A 129 -1.13 9.13 11.70
C ILE A 129 -0.29 8.84 12.94
N TYR A 130 0.00 7.56 13.21
CA TYR A 130 0.80 7.11 14.35
C TYR A 130 2.31 7.19 14.04
N TRP A 131 2.69 8.33 13.48
CA TRP A 131 4.04 8.85 13.50
C TRP A 131 4.19 9.67 14.78
N PRO A 132 4.62 9.10 15.93
CA PRO A 132 5.02 9.96 17.00
C PRO A 132 6.27 10.67 16.48
N ARG A 133 6.12 11.99 16.32
CA ARG A 133 7.24 12.91 16.33
C ARG A 133 8.12 12.47 17.50
N ARG A 134 9.42 12.34 17.23
CA ARG A 134 10.37 12.28 18.35
C ARG A 134 10.09 13.46 19.27
#